data_AF-A0A7S2DV10-F1
#
_entry.id   AF-A0A7S2DV10-F1
#
_cell.length_a   1.000
_cell.length_b   1.000
_cell.length_c   1.000
_cell.angle_alpha   90.00
_cell.angle_beta   90.00
_cell.angle_gamma   90.00
#
_symmetry.space_group_name_H-M   'P 1'
#
loop_
_entity.id
_entity.type
_entity.pdbx_description
1 polymer ?
#
loop_
_entity_poly.entity_id
_entity_poly.type
_entity_poly.pdbx_seq_one_letter_code
_entity_poly.pdbx_strand_id
1 'polypeptide(L)'
;LASNPAALVALFGHRARRFALRLEERFSAEQAQGKSFDEALNKVHVLAYKTSDVHCAYVLARNFHAAVEDFIKDPAAKASVRLLEELVLWQLIREQGADWAEMLDYEAQDWILERISALCDAVRPDCVGLVDALGYSDKTLKSTLGRHDGNVYEAIYGQAQKVPLNTPGAVMVGWEHFREVLDLDFLREGMRTQRTDTQSPSTFVAASQAAPGAAARL
;
A
#
# COMPACT_ATOMS: atom_id res chain seq x y z
N LEU A 1 0.40 23.53 9.86
CA LEU A 1 1.24 23.60 8.65
C LEU A 1 0.37 23.37 7.43
N ALA A 2 0.07 24.41 6.63
CA ALA A 2 -0.49 24.20 5.30
C ALA A 2 0.58 23.50 4.46
N SER A 3 0.35 22.23 4.13
CA SER A 3 1.37 21.35 3.59
C SER A 3 1.72 21.75 2.16
N ASN A 4 2.95 22.22 1.98
CA ASN A 4 3.52 22.51 0.66
C ASN A 4 4.46 21.34 0.31
N PRO A 5 4.20 20.57 -0.76
CA PRO A 5 5.07 19.47 -1.18
C PRO A 5 6.53 19.88 -1.36
N ALA A 6 6.81 21.12 -1.80
CA ALA A 6 8.17 21.63 -1.90
C ALA A 6 8.87 21.74 -0.53
N ALA A 7 8.12 22.07 0.53
CA ALA A 7 8.66 22.09 1.90
C ALA A 7 9.00 20.67 2.38
N LEU A 8 8.17 19.67 2.06
CA LEU A 8 8.47 18.27 2.36
C LEU A 8 9.75 17.81 1.67
N VAL A 9 9.91 18.11 0.38
CA VAL A 9 11.16 17.80 -0.35
C VAL A 9 12.38 18.47 0.30
N ALA A 10 12.25 19.72 0.75
CA ALA A 10 13.32 20.40 1.46
C ALA A 10 13.68 19.72 2.80
N LEU A 11 12.69 19.21 3.54
CA LEU A 11 12.92 18.43 4.76
C LEU A 11 13.70 17.15 4.49
N PHE A 12 13.32 16.40 3.45
CA PHE A 12 14.07 15.21 3.02
C PHE A 12 15.52 15.57 2.61
N GLY A 13 15.71 16.70 1.93
CA GLY A 13 17.05 17.20 1.56
C GLY A 13 17.90 17.55 2.78
N HIS A 14 17.31 18.23 3.77
CA HIS A 14 17.97 18.54 5.03
C HIS A 14 18.38 17.26 5.78
N ARG A 15 17.48 16.27 5.87
CA ARG A 15 17.77 14.98 6.49
C ARG A 15 18.89 14.24 5.77
N ALA A 16 18.85 14.15 4.44
CA ALA A 16 19.90 13.50 3.66
C ALA A 16 21.27 14.17 3.85
N ARG A 17 21.31 15.51 3.87
CA ARG A 17 22.54 16.27 4.16
C ARG A 17 23.08 15.97 5.55
N ARG A 18 22.23 15.97 6.58
CA ARG A 18 22.66 15.67 7.96
C ARG A 18 23.26 14.27 8.09
N PHE A 19 22.65 13.26 7.49
CA PHE A 19 23.20 11.90 7.49
C PHE A 19 24.52 11.80 6.72
N ALA A 20 24.63 12.46 5.58
CA ALA A 20 25.86 12.48 4.78
C ALA A 20 27.04 13.11 5.55
N LEU A 21 26.83 14.27 6.19
CA LEU A 21 27.85 14.92 7.02
C LEU A 21 28.24 14.05 8.22
N ARG A 22 27.25 13.43 8.88
CA ARG A 22 27.51 12.53 10.01
C ARG A 22 28.32 11.29 9.58
N LEU A 23 28.05 10.76 8.39
CA LEU A 23 28.82 9.64 7.84
C LEU A 23 30.26 10.07 7.55
N GLU A 24 30.45 11.22 6.91
CA GLU A 24 31.76 11.77 6.59
C GLU A 24 32.59 12.02 7.85
N GLU A 25 32.02 12.66 8.87
CA GLU A 25 32.67 12.87 10.17
C GLU A 25 33.15 11.54 10.80
N ARG A 26 32.27 10.54 10.88
CA ARG A 26 32.60 9.25 11.49
C ARG A 26 33.61 8.45 10.67
N PHE A 27 33.49 8.49 9.36
CA PHE A 27 34.41 7.79 8.46
C PHE A 27 35.82 8.42 8.55
N SER A 28 35.91 9.75 8.52
CA SER A 28 37.16 10.50 8.70
C SER A 28 37.81 10.23 10.06
N ALA A 29 37.02 10.11 11.13
CA ALA A 29 37.53 9.75 12.47
C ALA A 29 38.13 8.34 12.52
N GLU A 30 37.59 7.38 11.76
CA GLU A 30 38.14 6.03 11.66
C GLU A 30 39.42 6.01 10.80
N GLN A 31 39.47 6.79 9.72
CA GLN A 31 40.69 6.96 8.92
C GLN A 31 41.81 7.65 9.70
N ALA A 32 41.48 8.63 10.55
CA ALA A 32 42.45 9.31 11.40
C ALA A 32 43.14 8.36 12.41
N GLN A 33 42.55 7.21 12.71
CA GLN A 33 43.16 6.15 13.52
C GLN A 33 44.15 5.28 12.73
N GLY A 34 44.44 5.62 11.46
CA GLY A 34 45.36 4.89 10.59
C GLY A 34 44.76 3.64 9.93
N LYS A 35 43.43 3.47 10.00
CA LYS A 35 42.74 2.34 9.37
C LYS A 35 42.73 2.49 7.85
N SER A 36 42.79 1.38 7.14
CA SER A 36 42.56 1.37 5.68
C SER A 36 41.13 1.80 5.35
N PHE A 37 40.89 2.16 4.09
CA PHE A 37 39.55 2.53 3.61
C PHE A 37 38.51 1.45 3.92
N ASP A 38 38.81 0.18 3.62
CA ASP A 38 37.88 -0.93 3.81
C ASP A 38 37.59 -1.20 5.28
N GLU A 39 38.61 -1.09 6.15
CA GLU A 39 38.42 -1.25 7.60
C GLU A 39 37.59 -0.11 8.19
N ALA A 40 37.87 1.14 7.80
CA ALA A 40 37.10 2.30 8.23
C ALA A 40 35.64 2.20 7.74
N LEU A 41 35.43 1.81 6.49
CA LEU A 41 34.09 1.61 5.93
C LEU A 41 33.35 0.50 6.67
N ASN A 42 34.00 -0.63 6.93
CA ASN A 42 33.43 -1.72 7.73
C ASN A 42 33.09 -1.30 9.17
N LYS A 43 33.72 -0.27 9.73
CA LYS A 43 33.34 0.26 11.06
C LYS A 43 32.11 1.15 11.01
N VAL A 44 31.88 1.85 9.90
CA VAL A 44 30.74 2.76 9.72
C VAL A 44 29.63 2.20 8.81
N HIS A 45 29.75 0.96 8.34
CA HIS A 45 28.89 0.40 7.28
C HIS A 45 27.39 0.49 7.56
N VAL A 46 26.95 0.31 8.81
CA VAL A 46 25.54 0.45 9.19
C VAL A 46 25.04 1.88 8.94
N LEU A 47 25.85 2.89 9.31
CA LEU A 47 25.53 4.29 9.03
C LEU A 47 25.64 4.59 7.52
N ALA A 48 26.59 3.98 6.81
CA ALA A 48 26.74 4.14 5.37
C ALA A 48 25.49 3.61 4.62
N TYR A 49 25.02 2.42 4.98
CA TYR A 49 23.77 1.85 4.47
C TYR A 49 22.59 2.77 4.78
N LYS A 50 22.46 3.20 6.04
CA LYS A 50 21.36 4.10 6.43
C LYS A 50 21.40 5.43 5.69
N THR A 51 22.58 6.00 5.50
CA THR A 51 22.77 7.25 4.73
C THR A 51 22.36 7.08 3.28
N SER A 52 22.68 5.92 2.68
CA SER A 52 22.26 5.58 1.32
C SER A 52 20.74 5.48 1.21
N ASP A 53 20.09 4.79 2.13
CA ASP A 53 18.63 4.68 2.23
C ASP A 53 17.96 6.06 2.35
N VAL A 54 18.44 6.90 3.28
CA VAL A 54 17.94 8.27 3.47
C VAL A 54 18.12 9.11 2.20
N HIS A 55 19.26 8.98 1.50
CA HIS A 55 19.50 9.71 0.26
C HIS A 55 18.58 9.25 -0.87
N CYS A 56 18.35 7.94 -1.00
CA CYS A 56 17.39 7.38 -1.96
C CYS A 56 15.97 7.92 -1.71
N ALA A 57 15.53 8.00 -0.45
CA ALA A 57 14.24 8.59 -0.10
C ALA A 57 14.13 10.08 -0.50
N TYR A 58 15.21 10.86 -0.33
CA TYR A 58 15.26 12.25 -0.82
C TYR A 58 15.19 12.33 -2.35
N VAL A 59 15.93 11.48 -3.06
CA VAL A 59 15.91 11.44 -4.52
C VAL A 59 14.52 11.07 -5.04
N LEU A 60 13.85 10.10 -4.40
CA LEU A 60 12.45 9.77 -4.69
C LEU A 60 11.55 11.00 -4.54
N ALA A 61 11.60 11.68 -3.38
CA ALA A 61 10.78 12.87 -3.11
C ALA A 61 11.01 13.99 -4.13
N ARG A 62 12.29 14.30 -4.39
CA ARG A 62 12.68 15.34 -5.36
C ARG A 62 12.21 15.01 -6.77
N ASN A 63 12.44 13.77 -7.21
CA ASN A 63 12.10 13.35 -8.57
C ASN A 63 10.58 13.26 -8.75
N PHE A 64 9.83 12.79 -7.74
CA PHE A 64 8.38 12.80 -7.78
C PHE A 64 7.85 14.24 -7.91
N HIS A 65 8.33 15.16 -7.07
CA HIS A 65 7.91 16.55 -7.11
C HIS A 65 8.12 17.23 -8.46
N ALA A 66 9.31 17.02 -9.04
CA ALA A 66 9.67 17.54 -10.36
C ALA A 66 8.84 16.90 -11.48
N ALA A 67 8.68 15.57 -11.45
CA ALA A 67 7.94 14.83 -12.47
C ALA A 67 6.47 15.28 -12.57
N VAL A 68 5.84 15.64 -11.45
CA VAL A 68 4.47 16.16 -11.45
C VAL A 68 4.38 17.50 -12.19
N GLU A 69 5.37 18.39 -12.07
CA GLU A 69 5.38 19.63 -12.85
C GLU A 69 5.69 19.40 -14.33
N ASP A 70 6.67 18.53 -14.60
CA ASP A 70 7.22 18.34 -15.94
C ASP A 70 6.29 17.54 -16.85
N PHE A 71 5.62 16.51 -16.32
CA PHE A 71 4.88 15.54 -17.14
C PHE A 71 3.36 15.67 -17.03
N ILE A 72 2.81 16.13 -15.91
CA ILE A 72 1.35 16.20 -15.71
C ILE A 72 0.85 17.58 -16.08
N LYS A 73 0.12 17.69 -17.20
CA LYS A 73 -0.39 18.98 -17.71
C LYS A 73 -1.85 19.24 -17.38
N ASP A 74 -2.65 18.18 -17.26
CA ASP A 74 -4.04 18.31 -16.85
C ASP A 74 -4.13 18.78 -15.38
N PRO A 75 -4.84 19.87 -15.07
CA PRO A 75 -4.93 20.41 -13.71
C PRO A 75 -5.59 19.46 -12.71
N ALA A 76 -6.61 18.72 -13.13
CA ALA A 76 -7.30 17.77 -12.26
C ALA A 76 -6.40 16.58 -11.92
N ALA A 77 -5.78 15.95 -12.91
CA ALA A 77 -4.82 14.89 -12.69
C ALA A 77 -3.62 15.35 -11.85
N LYS A 78 -3.14 16.59 -12.10
CA LYS A 78 -2.06 17.18 -11.28
C LYS A 78 -2.49 17.30 -9.81
N ALA A 79 -3.71 17.78 -9.54
CA ALA A 79 -4.22 17.89 -8.17
C ALA A 79 -4.29 16.52 -7.47
N SER A 80 -4.83 15.50 -8.13
CA SER A 80 -4.91 14.13 -7.59
C SER A 80 -3.52 13.55 -7.30
N VAL A 81 -2.56 13.73 -8.21
CA VAL A 81 -1.20 13.24 -8.02
C VAL A 81 -0.44 14.05 -6.95
N ARG A 82 -0.73 15.34 -6.77
CA ARG A 82 -0.19 16.14 -5.65
C ARG A 82 -0.69 15.66 -4.29
N LEU A 83 -1.95 15.25 -4.19
CA LEU A 83 -2.47 14.63 -2.97
C LEU A 83 -1.75 13.30 -2.69
N LEU A 84 -1.52 12.48 -3.72
CA LEU A 84 -0.79 11.22 -3.61
C LEU A 84 0.69 11.45 -3.22
N GLU A 85 1.37 12.43 -3.83
CA GLU A 85 2.72 12.81 -3.47
C GLU A 85 2.80 13.18 -1.99
N GLU A 86 1.91 14.06 -1.53
CA GLU A 86 1.88 14.47 -0.13
C GLU A 86 1.67 13.28 0.82
N LEU A 87 0.72 12.39 0.49
CA LEU A 87 0.43 11.18 1.24
C LEU A 87 1.66 10.28 1.36
N VAL A 88 2.34 10.02 0.24
CA VAL A 88 3.55 9.18 0.20
C VAL A 88 4.67 9.79 1.05
N LEU A 89 4.89 11.10 0.95
CA LEU A 89 5.96 11.77 1.71
C LEU A 89 5.69 11.76 3.21
N TRP A 90 4.44 12.00 3.65
CA TRP A 90 4.08 11.88 5.07
C TRP A 90 4.19 10.44 5.57
N GLN A 91 3.76 9.46 4.78
CA GLN A 91 3.88 8.05 5.13
C GLN A 91 5.36 7.65 5.32
N LEU A 92 6.26 8.11 4.44
CA LEU A 92 7.70 7.89 4.58
C LEU A 92 8.28 8.54 5.83
N ILE A 93 7.82 9.74 6.19
CA ILE A 93 8.23 10.41 7.45
C ILE A 93 7.80 9.57 8.65
N ARG A 94 6.55 9.11 8.67
CA ARG A 94 5.99 8.26 9.74
C ARG A 94 6.78 6.95 9.89
N GLU A 95 7.01 6.23 8.80
CA GLU A 95 7.72 4.94 8.81
C GLU A 95 9.19 5.09 9.24
N GLN A 96 9.80 6.26 8.95
CA GLN A 96 11.18 6.57 9.28
C GLN A 96 11.30 7.52 10.48
N GLY A 97 10.31 7.51 11.38
CA GLY A 97 10.14 8.48 12.47
C GLY A 97 11.38 8.69 13.35
N ALA A 98 12.17 7.63 13.61
CA ALA A 98 13.38 7.70 14.42
C ALA A 98 14.43 8.68 13.85
N ASP A 99 14.50 8.81 12.53
CA ASP A 99 15.44 9.73 11.90
C ASP A 99 15.04 11.20 12.10
N TRP A 100 13.79 11.44 12.49
CA TRP A 100 13.19 12.76 12.68
C TRP A 100 13.07 13.16 14.15
N ALA A 101 13.58 12.35 15.09
CA ALA A 101 13.43 12.58 16.53
C ALA A 101 13.96 13.94 17.03
N GLU A 102 14.92 14.54 16.33
CA GLU A 102 15.45 15.88 16.65
C GLU A 102 14.55 17.03 16.13
N MET A 103 13.58 16.73 15.26
CA MET A 103 12.76 17.71 14.54
C MET A 103 11.25 17.55 14.80
N LEU A 104 10.80 16.33 15.10
CA LEU A 104 9.41 16.01 15.35
C LEU A 104 9.22 15.64 16.82
N ASP A 105 8.48 16.48 17.52
CA ASP A 105 7.96 16.15 18.84
C ASP A 105 6.76 15.19 18.73
N TYR A 106 6.25 14.78 19.89
CA TYR A 106 5.13 13.84 19.96
C TYR A 106 3.85 14.43 19.33
N GLU A 107 3.58 15.71 19.56
CA GLU A 107 2.41 16.40 18.99
C GLU A 107 2.47 16.44 17.45
N ALA A 108 3.64 16.72 16.88
CA ALA A 108 3.83 16.66 15.43
C ALA A 108 3.63 15.26 14.87
N GLN A 109 4.02 14.20 15.61
CA GLN A 109 3.79 12.82 15.19
C GLN A 109 2.30 12.47 15.15
N ASP A 110 1.53 12.86 16.18
CA ASP A 110 0.08 12.68 16.18
C ASP A 110 -0.59 13.45 15.04
N TRP A 111 -0.17 14.69 14.80
CA TRP A 111 -0.64 15.49 13.68
C TRP A 111 -0.36 14.83 12.32
N ILE A 112 0.79 14.17 12.15
CA ILE A 112 1.12 13.43 10.93
C ILE A 112 0.12 12.28 10.71
N LEU A 113 -0.29 11.56 11.76
CA LEU A 113 -1.29 10.49 11.65
C LEU A 113 -2.66 11.03 11.21
N GLU A 114 -3.08 12.15 11.79
CA GLU A 114 -4.32 12.84 11.38
C GLU A 114 -4.24 13.31 9.93
N ARG A 115 -3.09 13.88 9.53
CA ARG A 115 -2.88 14.36 8.16
C ARG A 115 -2.91 13.22 7.15
N ILE A 116 -2.26 12.09 7.45
CA ILE A 116 -2.30 10.89 6.60
C ILE A 116 -3.73 10.39 6.45
N SER A 117 -4.50 10.33 7.55
CA SER A 117 -5.91 9.90 7.52
C SER A 117 -6.75 10.81 6.62
N ALA A 118 -6.60 12.13 6.77
CA ALA A 118 -7.30 13.10 5.92
C ALA A 118 -6.90 13.02 4.44
N LEU A 119 -5.62 12.74 4.15
CA LEU A 119 -5.13 12.55 2.78
C LEU A 119 -5.66 11.25 2.15
N CYS A 120 -5.78 10.17 2.92
CA CYS A 120 -6.43 8.94 2.46
C CYS A 120 -7.88 9.18 2.02
N ASP A 121 -8.64 9.96 2.80
CA ASP A 121 -10.01 10.34 2.43
C ASP A 121 -10.04 11.23 1.18
N ALA A 122 -9.09 12.16 1.06
CA ALA A 122 -9.00 13.07 -0.08
C ALA A 122 -8.60 12.36 -1.39
N VAL A 123 -7.70 11.37 -1.33
CA VAL A 123 -7.24 10.60 -2.52
C VAL A 123 -8.24 9.54 -2.93
N ARG A 124 -9.09 9.06 -2.00
CA ARG A 124 -10.01 7.94 -2.22
C ARG A 124 -10.86 8.02 -3.51
N PRO A 125 -11.46 9.16 -3.89
CA PRO A 125 -12.26 9.25 -5.11
C PRO A 125 -11.46 9.00 -6.38
N ASP A 126 -10.16 9.31 -6.36
CA ASP A 126 -9.27 9.24 -7.52
C ASP A 126 -8.48 7.93 -7.59
N CYS A 127 -8.50 7.10 -6.53
CA CYS A 127 -7.72 5.87 -6.44
C CYS A 127 -7.87 4.96 -7.67
N VAL A 128 -9.10 4.74 -8.14
CA VAL A 128 -9.37 3.90 -9.32
C VAL A 128 -8.78 4.53 -10.58
N GLY A 129 -9.00 5.83 -10.79
CA GLY A 129 -8.43 6.55 -11.94
C GLY A 129 -6.90 6.58 -11.93
N LEU A 130 -6.27 6.71 -10.76
CA LEU A 130 -4.82 6.69 -10.60
C LEU A 130 -4.21 5.34 -10.96
N VAL A 131 -4.85 4.23 -10.59
CA VAL A 131 -4.37 2.88 -10.97
C VAL A 131 -4.67 2.54 -12.42
N ASP A 132 -5.83 2.97 -12.94
CA ASP A 132 -6.21 2.77 -14.34
C ASP A 132 -5.28 3.55 -15.29
N ALA A 133 -4.78 4.71 -14.87
CA ALA A 133 -3.82 5.52 -15.62
C ALA A 133 -2.49 4.80 -15.90
N LEU A 134 -2.16 3.72 -15.18
CA LEU A 134 -0.99 2.87 -15.50
C LEU A 134 -1.17 2.07 -16.80
N GLY A 135 -2.40 1.92 -17.29
CA GLY A 135 -2.69 1.36 -18.61
C GLY A 135 -2.45 -0.15 -18.72
N TYR A 136 -2.54 -0.91 -17.63
CA TYR A 136 -2.38 -2.36 -17.66
C TYR A 136 -3.60 -3.04 -18.29
N SER A 137 -3.37 -3.86 -19.33
CA SER A 137 -4.42 -4.72 -19.88
C SER A 137 -4.65 -5.95 -18.99
N ASP A 138 -5.87 -6.51 -18.99
CA ASP A 138 -6.21 -7.78 -18.32
C ASP A 138 -5.23 -8.92 -18.68
N LYS A 139 -4.73 -8.94 -19.92
CA LYS A 139 -3.75 -9.94 -20.40
C LYS A 139 -2.39 -9.80 -19.71
N THR A 140 -1.99 -8.57 -19.40
CA THR A 140 -0.75 -8.26 -18.71
C THR A 140 -0.91 -8.46 -17.20
N LEU A 141 -2.02 -7.96 -16.64
CA LEU A 141 -2.28 -7.98 -15.21
C LEU A 141 -2.51 -9.39 -14.66
N LYS A 142 -3.13 -10.28 -15.47
CA LYS A 142 -3.37 -11.70 -15.13
C LYS A 142 -4.00 -11.90 -13.75
N SER A 143 -4.83 -10.95 -13.32
CA SER A 143 -5.53 -10.99 -12.03
C SER A 143 -7.02 -11.15 -12.25
N THR A 144 -7.60 -12.22 -11.70
CA THR A 144 -9.06 -12.42 -11.72
C THR A 144 -9.79 -11.41 -10.82
N LEU A 145 -9.13 -10.92 -9.76
CA LEU A 145 -9.68 -9.92 -8.85
C LEU A 145 -9.55 -8.50 -9.42
N GLY A 146 -8.45 -8.22 -10.11
CA GLY A 146 -8.15 -6.90 -10.67
C GLY A 146 -8.70 -6.69 -12.09
N ARG A 147 -9.83 -7.32 -12.44
CA ARG A 147 -10.39 -7.17 -13.79
C ARG A 147 -10.87 -5.75 -14.04
N HIS A 148 -10.57 -5.21 -15.22
CA HIS A 148 -11.00 -3.87 -15.61
C HIS A 148 -12.53 -3.72 -15.68
N ASP A 149 -13.27 -4.76 -16.04
CA ASP A 149 -14.73 -4.71 -16.17
C ASP A 149 -15.48 -4.80 -14.83
N GLY A 150 -14.78 -4.98 -13.71
CA GLY A 150 -15.37 -5.14 -12.39
C GLY A 150 -16.18 -6.44 -12.21
N ASN A 151 -16.23 -7.33 -13.21
CA ASN A 151 -16.97 -8.58 -13.15
C ASN A 151 -16.15 -9.66 -12.43
N VAL A 152 -16.01 -9.48 -11.11
CA VAL A 152 -15.08 -10.23 -10.28
C VAL A 152 -15.65 -11.59 -9.88
N TYR A 153 -16.90 -11.66 -9.41
CA TYR A 153 -17.42 -12.87 -8.78
C TYR A 153 -17.61 -14.01 -9.77
N GLU A 154 -18.21 -13.73 -10.91
CA GLU A 154 -18.44 -14.68 -11.99
C GLU A 154 -17.11 -15.14 -12.60
N ALA A 155 -16.14 -14.23 -12.71
CA ALA A 155 -14.81 -14.57 -13.19
C ALA A 155 -14.05 -15.48 -12.20
N ILE A 156 -14.11 -15.20 -10.89
CA ILE A 156 -13.52 -16.05 -9.85
C ILE A 156 -14.15 -17.44 -9.90
N TYR A 157 -15.47 -17.52 -9.98
CA TYR A 157 -16.18 -18.78 -10.07
C TYR A 157 -15.79 -19.57 -11.33
N GLY A 158 -15.78 -18.92 -12.49
CA GLY A 158 -15.37 -19.55 -13.74
C GLY A 158 -13.90 -19.98 -13.77
N GLN A 159 -13.02 -19.29 -13.04
CA GLN A 159 -11.62 -19.72 -12.89
C GLN A 159 -11.48 -20.89 -11.91
N ALA A 160 -12.23 -20.88 -10.80
CA ALA A 160 -12.25 -22.01 -9.87
C ALA A 160 -12.68 -23.30 -10.56
N GLN A 161 -13.69 -23.25 -11.44
CA GLN A 161 -14.14 -24.42 -12.21
C GLN A 161 -13.07 -24.99 -13.15
N LYS A 162 -12.14 -24.17 -13.64
CA LYS A 162 -11.06 -24.59 -14.55
C LYS A 162 -9.86 -25.21 -13.83
N VAL A 163 -9.82 -25.14 -12.50
CA VAL A 163 -8.75 -25.76 -11.71
C VAL A 163 -8.77 -27.27 -11.96
N PRO A 164 -7.62 -27.92 -12.23
CA PRO A 164 -7.57 -29.35 -12.55
C PRO A 164 -8.27 -30.24 -11.52
N LEU A 165 -8.22 -29.84 -10.25
CA LEU A 165 -8.87 -30.51 -9.12
C LEU A 165 -10.39 -30.63 -9.25
N ASN A 166 -11.02 -29.72 -9.98
CA ASN A 166 -12.47 -29.66 -10.16
C ASN A 166 -12.93 -30.36 -11.45
N THR A 167 -12.02 -31.05 -12.15
CA THR A 167 -12.37 -31.82 -13.35
C THR A 167 -13.10 -33.10 -12.95
N PRO A 168 -14.17 -33.51 -13.67
CA PRO A 168 -14.82 -34.79 -13.42
C PRO A 168 -13.81 -35.95 -13.46
N GLY A 169 -13.74 -36.72 -12.38
CA GLY A 169 -12.78 -37.84 -12.22
C GLY A 169 -11.45 -37.46 -11.59
N ALA A 170 -11.22 -36.20 -11.24
CA ALA A 170 -10.08 -35.82 -10.41
C ALA A 170 -10.22 -36.45 -9.01
N VAL A 171 -9.21 -37.21 -8.60
CA VAL A 171 -9.13 -37.75 -7.24
C VAL A 171 -8.25 -36.81 -6.42
N MET A 172 -8.73 -36.43 -5.24
CA MET A 172 -7.93 -35.66 -4.28
C MET A 172 -6.64 -36.44 -3.96
N VAL A 173 -5.49 -35.80 -4.17
CA VAL A 173 -4.20 -36.40 -3.82
C VAL A 173 -4.19 -36.71 -2.32
N GLY A 174 -3.88 -37.96 -1.97
CA GLY A 174 -3.87 -38.44 -0.58
C GLY A 174 -5.23 -38.90 -0.04
N TRP A 175 -6.31 -38.87 -0.83
CA TRP A 175 -7.63 -39.35 -0.38
C TRP A 175 -7.61 -40.79 0.15
N GLU A 176 -6.76 -41.64 -0.41
CA GLU A 176 -6.59 -43.03 0.03
C GLU A 176 -6.15 -43.17 1.49
N HIS A 177 -5.39 -42.20 2.02
CA HIS A 177 -4.93 -42.17 3.40
C HIS A 177 -5.98 -41.51 4.30
N PHE A 178 -6.58 -40.41 3.83
CA PHE A 178 -7.57 -39.68 4.62
C PHE A 178 -8.86 -40.49 4.83
N ARG A 179 -9.30 -41.27 3.84
CA ARG A 179 -10.52 -42.10 3.96
C ARG A 179 -10.43 -43.18 5.05
N GLU A 180 -9.21 -43.58 5.46
CA GLU A 180 -9.01 -44.58 6.50
C GLU A 180 -9.20 -43.99 7.91
N VAL A 181 -8.98 -42.67 8.04
CA VAL A 181 -9.04 -41.95 9.32
C VAL A 181 -10.34 -41.16 9.47
N LEU A 182 -10.94 -40.74 8.35
CA LEU A 182 -12.17 -39.95 8.35
C LEU A 182 -13.40 -40.86 8.55
N ASP A 183 -14.19 -40.55 9.59
CA ASP A 183 -15.54 -41.11 9.74
C ASP A 183 -16.49 -40.48 8.72
N LEU A 184 -16.63 -41.14 7.57
CA LEU A 184 -17.47 -40.67 6.47
C LEU A 184 -18.96 -40.69 6.81
N ASP A 185 -19.39 -41.55 7.74
CA ASP A 185 -20.80 -41.64 8.12
C ASP A 185 -21.17 -40.48 9.05
N PHE A 186 -20.29 -40.15 9.99
CA PHE A 186 -20.41 -38.91 10.78
C PHE A 186 -20.46 -37.66 9.89
N LEU A 187 -19.57 -37.53 8.89
CA LEU A 187 -19.56 -36.38 7.98
C LEU A 187 -20.82 -36.30 7.10
N ARG A 188 -21.35 -37.44 6.63
CA ARG A 188 -22.61 -37.48 5.87
C ARG A 188 -23.81 -37.06 6.70
N GLU A 189 -23.86 -37.48 7.96
CA GLU A 189 -24.92 -37.08 8.88
C GLU A 189 -24.80 -35.59 9.25
N GLY A 190 -23.58 -35.09 9.43
CA GLY A 190 -23.28 -33.67 9.59
C GLY A 190 -23.74 -32.82 8.39
N MET A 191 -23.52 -33.28 7.15
CA MET A 191 -24.01 -32.59 5.95
C MET A 191 -25.54 -32.51 5.88
N ARG A 192 -26.25 -33.53 6.37
CA ARG A 192 -27.72 -33.53 6.42
C ARG A 192 -28.28 -32.58 7.48
N THR A 193 -27.51 -32.33 8.53
CA THR A 193 -27.94 -31.57 9.70
C THR A 193 -27.39 -30.13 9.74
N GLN A 194 -26.39 -29.81 8.92
CA GLN A 194 -25.90 -28.45 8.72
C GLN A 194 -26.91 -27.61 7.91
N ARG A 195 -27.56 -26.66 8.62
CA ARG A 195 -28.39 -25.54 8.11
C ARG A 195 -28.96 -25.72 6.69
N THR A 196 -30.02 -26.50 6.57
CA THR A 196 -31.10 -26.18 5.64
C THR A 196 -31.97 -25.08 6.26
N ASP A 197 -31.46 -23.85 6.35
CA ASP A 197 -32.37 -22.72 6.53
C ASP A 197 -33.11 -22.57 5.20
N THR A 198 -34.31 -23.13 5.14
CA THR A 198 -35.33 -22.80 4.14
C THR A 198 -35.82 -21.37 4.37
N GLN A 199 -34.92 -20.39 4.32
CA GLN A 199 -35.30 -19.02 3.99
C GLN A 199 -35.04 -18.85 2.51
N SER A 200 -36.11 -18.49 1.80
CA SER A 200 -36.15 -18.14 0.37
C SER A 200 -34.89 -17.40 -0.07
N PRO A 201 -34.45 -17.55 -1.34
CA PRO A 201 -33.27 -16.86 -1.84
C PRO A 201 -33.41 -15.38 -1.49
N SER A 202 -32.44 -14.85 -0.73
CA SER A 202 -32.41 -13.43 -0.42
C SER A 202 -32.33 -12.70 -1.77
N THR A 203 -33.45 -12.13 -2.20
CA THR A 203 -33.45 -11.12 -3.24
C THR A 203 -32.50 -10.04 -2.74
N PHE A 204 -31.33 -9.93 -3.36
CA PHE A 204 -30.45 -8.78 -3.20
C PHE A 204 -31.22 -7.59 -3.78
N VAL A 205 -32.04 -6.95 -2.94
CA VAL A 205 -32.63 -5.66 -3.25
C VAL A 205 -31.47 -4.69 -3.11
N ALA A 206 -30.94 -4.24 -4.25
CA ALA A 206 -30.06 -3.09 -4.31
C ALA A 206 -30.77 -1.93 -3.59
N ALA A 207 -30.23 -1.52 -2.44
CA ALA A 207 -30.70 -0.35 -1.73
C ALA A 207 -30.39 0.88 -2.58
N SER A 208 -31.33 1.26 -3.45
CA SER A 208 -31.43 2.60 -4.02
C SER A 208 -31.71 3.57 -2.87
N GLN A 209 -30.67 4.19 -2.32
CA GLN A 209 -30.82 5.35 -1.47
C GLN A 209 -31.25 6.56 -2.33
N ALA A 210 -32.56 6.73 -2.49
CA ALA A 210 -33.16 8.01 -2.80
C ALA A 210 -33.49 8.70 -1.48
N ALA A 211 -32.77 9.78 -1.15
CA ALA A 211 -33.04 10.61 0.01
C ALA A 211 -34.35 11.41 -0.20
N PRO A 212 -35.34 11.35 0.72
CA PRO A 212 -36.44 12.29 0.71
C PRO A 212 -36.14 13.47 1.64
N GLY A 213 -36.38 14.67 1.10
CA GLY A 213 -36.27 15.93 1.81
C GLY A 213 -37.18 16.00 3.04
N ALA A 214 -36.64 16.58 4.11
CA ALA A 214 -37.40 17.11 5.22
C ALA A 214 -37.47 18.63 5.07
N ALA A 215 -38.58 19.12 4.55
CA ALA A 215 -39.03 20.50 4.73
C ALA A 215 -40.27 20.47 5.62
N ALA A 216 -40.17 21.05 6.83
CA ALA A 216 -41.06 22.11 7.34
C ALA A 216 -41.11 22.20 8.87
N ARG A 217 -40.70 23.38 9.38
CA ARG A 217 -41.25 24.16 10.53
C ARG A 217 -41.01 23.57 11.94
N LEU A 218 -40.52 24.30 12.95
CA LEU A 218 -40.52 25.75 13.27
C LEU A 218 -39.13 26.38 13.27
#